data_AF-A0A067FLJ1-F1
#
_entry.id   AF-A0A067FLJ1-F1
#
_cell.length_a   1.000
_cell.length_b   1.000
_cell.length_c   1.000
_cell.angle_alpha   90.00
_cell.angle_beta   90.00
_cell.angle_gamma   90.00
#
_symmetry.space_group_name_H-M   'P 1'
#
loop_
_entity.id
_entity.type
_entity.pdbx_description
1 polymer ?
#
loop_
_entity_poly.entity_id
_entity_poly.type
_entity_poly.pdbx_seq_one_letter_code
_entity_poly.pdbx_strand_id
1 'polypeptide(L)'
;MGMEKEIKTLSHLFVTVFLWGFATMMVVPAITDVTMMALCPGLDECSLAIYLSGFQQAIIGLGTLVMMPVIGNLSDQYGRKAMLTLPLTLSIIPLAILAYRRSISFFYAYYALRTLTAMVCEGSINCLALAYVADNISERQRASAFGILLGVLSASFVCGTLAARFLSTTSAFQAATIVSMLAAAYMRVFLKDDVPNDDDDDLTRPIITEETEGVNQNESNSPVKIPVCKKIPSIRDLICLLRSSVTLSQAAVVAFFSGLSEGGMQASFLVYI
;
A
#
# COMPACT_ATOMS: atom_id res chain seq x y z
N MET A 1 3.61 28.90 1.84
CA MET A 1 3.31 28.49 0.45
C MET A 1 1.80 28.26 0.35
N GLY A 2 1.13 28.64 -0.74
CA GLY A 2 -0.33 28.48 -0.83
C GLY A 2 -0.72 27.00 -1.01
N MET A 3 -1.85 26.58 -0.43
CA MET A 3 -2.40 25.22 -0.50
C MET A 3 -2.43 24.65 -1.92
N GLU A 4 -2.76 25.48 -2.91
CA GLU A 4 -2.80 25.09 -4.32
C GLU A 4 -1.45 24.63 -4.88
N LYS A 5 -0.33 25.23 -4.42
CA LYS A 5 1.01 24.82 -4.86
C LYS A 5 1.41 23.48 -4.27
N GLU A 6 1.10 23.25 -2.98
CA GLU A 6 1.38 21.97 -2.30
C GLU A 6 0.57 20.83 -2.92
N ILE A 7 -0.74 21.05 -3.17
CA ILE A 7 -1.61 20.07 -3.85
C ILE A 7 -1.14 19.81 -5.28
N LYS A 8 -0.68 20.84 -6.01
CA LYS A 8 -0.18 20.67 -7.37
C LYS A 8 1.06 19.77 -7.42
N THR A 9 1.94 19.83 -6.42
CA THR A 9 3.08 18.91 -6.29
C THR A 9 2.63 17.46 -6.10
N LEU A 10 1.53 17.24 -5.36
CA LEU A 10 0.95 15.92 -5.14
C LEU A 10 0.11 15.39 -6.31
N SER A 11 -0.19 16.21 -7.32
CA SER A 11 -1.05 15.81 -8.44
C SER A 11 -0.54 14.54 -9.13
N HIS A 12 0.78 14.38 -9.28
CA HIS A 12 1.38 13.19 -9.88
C HIS A 12 1.16 11.93 -9.02
N LEU A 13 1.20 12.06 -7.69
CA LEU A 13 0.86 10.97 -6.78
C LEU A 13 -0.61 10.58 -6.93
N PHE A 14 -1.51 11.56 -6.94
CA PHE A 14 -2.95 11.30 -7.09
C PHE A 14 -3.28 10.60 -8.41
N VAL A 15 -2.68 11.05 -9.53
CA VAL A 15 -2.85 10.38 -10.83
C VAL A 15 -2.31 8.95 -10.79
N THR A 16 -1.15 8.74 -10.19
CA THR A 16 -0.55 7.39 -10.06
C THR A 16 -1.46 6.45 -9.28
N VAL A 17 -1.90 6.88 -8.09
CA VAL A 17 -2.76 6.09 -7.21
C VAL A 17 -4.12 5.84 -7.86
N PHE A 18 -4.67 6.83 -8.58
CA PHE A 18 -5.90 6.67 -9.35
C PHE A 18 -5.77 5.60 -10.44
N LEU A 19 -4.72 5.67 -11.27
CA LEU A 19 -4.52 4.70 -12.36
C LEU A 19 -4.31 3.29 -11.82
N TRP A 20 -3.52 3.14 -10.76
CA TRP A 20 -3.33 1.86 -10.08
C TRP A 20 -4.64 1.31 -9.49
N GLY A 21 -5.38 2.15 -8.76
CA GLY A 21 -6.67 1.77 -8.17
C GLY A 21 -7.69 1.39 -9.23
N PHE A 22 -7.77 2.17 -10.32
CA PHE A 22 -8.64 1.89 -11.47
C PHE A 22 -8.33 0.54 -12.09
N ALA A 23 -7.06 0.24 -12.36
CA ALA A 23 -6.64 -1.03 -12.94
C ALA A 23 -6.97 -2.23 -12.03
N THR A 24 -6.72 -2.08 -10.73
CA THR A 24 -6.97 -3.13 -9.74
C THR A 24 -8.47 -3.42 -9.61
N MET A 25 -9.29 -2.38 -9.49
CA MET A 25 -10.73 -2.50 -9.26
C MET A 25 -11.52 -2.92 -10.51
N MET A 26 -10.99 -2.67 -11.71
CA MET A 26 -11.57 -3.15 -12.96
C MET A 26 -11.53 -4.69 -13.10
N VAL A 27 -10.62 -5.34 -12.38
CA VAL A 27 -10.41 -6.79 -12.48
C VAL A 27 -11.13 -7.57 -11.39
N VAL A 28 -11.45 -6.93 -10.26
CA VAL A 28 -12.10 -7.58 -9.11
C VAL A 28 -13.36 -8.36 -9.51
N PRO A 29 -14.32 -7.81 -10.27
CA PRO A 29 -15.50 -8.57 -10.70
C PRO A 29 -15.16 -9.70 -11.66
N ALA A 30 -14.17 -9.52 -12.54
CA ALA A 30 -13.78 -10.55 -13.51
C ALA A 30 -13.06 -11.75 -12.87
N ILE A 31 -12.53 -11.62 -11.64
CA ILE A 31 -11.83 -12.72 -10.96
C ILE A 31 -12.80 -13.84 -10.58
N THR A 32 -14.05 -13.54 -10.21
CA THR A 32 -15.06 -14.56 -9.89
C THR A 32 -15.32 -15.45 -11.08
N ASP A 33 -15.62 -14.86 -12.24
CA ASP A 33 -15.86 -15.55 -13.51
C ASP A 33 -14.69 -16.45 -13.88
N VAL A 34 -13.46 -15.95 -13.75
CA VAL A 34 -12.24 -16.71 -14.05
C VAL A 34 -12.06 -17.87 -13.07
N THR A 35 -12.34 -17.65 -11.80
CA THR A 35 -12.22 -18.67 -10.75
C THR A 35 -13.26 -19.78 -10.94
N MET A 36 -14.52 -19.42 -11.20
CA MET A 36 -15.62 -20.34 -11.48
C MET A 36 -15.34 -21.17 -12.74
N MET A 37 -14.95 -20.52 -13.84
CA MET A 37 -14.62 -21.19 -15.10
C MET A 37 -13.43 -22.15 -14.98
N ALA A 38 -12.43 -21.81 -14.16
CA ALA A 38 -11.22 -22.62 -14.00
C ALA A 38 -11.40 -23.82 -13.06
N LEU A 39 -12.17 -23.66 -11.96
CA LEU A 39 -12.31 -24.67 -10.92
C LEU A 39 -13.57 -25.52 -11.04
N CYS A 40 -14.68 -24.93 -11.50
CA CYS A 40 -15.99 -25.56 -11.54
C CYS A 40 -16.72 -25.24 -12.87
N PRO A 41 -16.24 -25.76 -14.01
CA PRO A 41 -16.82 -25.43 -15.30
C PRO A 41 -18.27 -25.92 -15.40
N GLY A 42 -19.20 -25.00 -15.65
CA GLY A 42 -20.63 -25.30 -15.88
C GLY A 42 -21.46 -25.56 -14.63
N LEU A 43 -20.94 -25.27 -13.44
CA LEU A 43 -21.70 -25.29 -12.19
C LEU A 43 -21.97 -23.85 -11.72
N ASP A 44 -23.17 -23.62 -11.20
CA ASP A 44 -23.56 -22.33 -10.61
C ASP A 44 -22.94 -22.14 -9.21
N GLU A 45 -22.57 -23.23 -8.53
CA GLU A 45 -21.99 -23.20 -7.18
C GLU A 45 -20.64 -23.92 -7.12
N CYS A 46 -19.63 -23.27 -6.54
CA CYS A 46 -18.29 -23.81 -6.34
C CYS A 46 -17.78 -23.51 -4.94
N SER A 47 -18.02 -24.41 -3.99
CA SER A 47 -17.52 -24.27 -2.61
C SER A 47 -15.99 -24.17 -2.56
N LEU A 48 -15.29 -24.86 -3.48
CA LEU A 48 -13.83 -24.82 -3.58
C LEU A 48 -13.30 -23.41 -3.88
N ALA A 49 -13.96 -22.64 -4.75
CA ALA A 49 -13.58 -21.26 -5.06
C ALA A 49 -13.66 -20.35 -3.83
N ILE A 50 -14.70 -20.54 -3.00
CA ILE A 50 -14.90 -19.80 -1.76
C ILE A 50 -13.80 -20.15 -0.75
N TYR A 51 -13.53 -21.44 -0.53
CA TYR A 51 -12.47 -21.87 0.39
C TYR A 51 -11.09 -21.38 -0.04
N LEU A 52 -10.75 -21.46 -1.34
CA LEU A 52 -9.48 -20.99 -1.85
C LEU A 52 -9.33 -19.47 -1.72
N SER A 53 -10.40 -18.71 -2.00
CA SER A 53 -10.39 -17.25 -1.85
C SER A 53 -10.24 -16.84 -0.39
N GLY A 54 -10.96 -17.50 0.53
CA GLY A 54 -10.84 -17.26 1.97
C GLY A 54 -9.46 -17.62 2.51
N PHE A 55 -8.90 -18.75 2.09
CA PHE A 55 -7.54 -19.16 2.46
C PHE A 55 -6.48 -18.18 1.96
N GLN A 56 -6.62 -17.71 0.71
CA GLN A 56 -5.74 -16.70 0.14
C GLN A 56 -5.78 -15.41 0.96
N GLN A 57 -6.97 -14.90 1.28
CA GLN A 57 -7.13 -13.69 2.08
C GLN A 57 -6.55 -13.83 3.49
N ALA A 58 -6.71 -15.01 4.13
CA ALA A 58 -6.11 -15.27 5.44
C ALA A 58 -4.57 -15.23 5.40
N ILE A 59 -3.95 -15.85 4.39
CA ILE A 59 -2.49 -15.82 4.21
C ILE A 59 -2.01 -14.40 3.93
N ILE A 60 -2.71 -13.68 3.04
CA ILE A 60 -2.38 -12.29 2.70
C ILE A 60 -2.43 -11.42 3.95
N GLY A 61 -3.52 -11.49 4.73
CA GLY A 61 -3.67 -10.72 5.96
C GLY A 61 -2.58 -11.02 6.99
N LEU A 62 -2.18 -12.28 7.14
CA LEU A 62 -1.07 -12.65 8.03
C LEU A 62 0.28 -12.14 7.51
N GLY A 63 0.49 -12.18 6.19
CA GLY A 63 1.68 -11.66 5.54
C GLY A 63 1.81 -10.15 5.70
N THR A 64 0.73 -9.40 5.44
CA THR A 64 0.71 -7.94 5.53
C THR A 64 0.89 -7.46 6.96
N LEU A 65 0.37 -8.18 7.96
CA LEU A 65 0.60 -7.90 9.38
C LEU A 65 2.10 -7.80 9.72
N VAL A 66 2.92 -8.66 9.11
CA VAL A 66 4.37 -8.67 9.33
C VAL A 66 5.11 -7.73 8.36
N MET A 67 4.67 -7.66 7.10
CA MET A 67 5.38 -6.92 6.06
C MET A 67 5.08 -5.42 6.04
N MET A 68 3.89 -4.97 6.44
CA MET A 68 3.55 -3.54 6.44
C MET A 68 4.50 -2.70 7.32
N PRO A 69 4.82 -3.09 8.58
CA PRO A 69 5.78 -2.35 9.38
C PRO A 69 7.19 -2.36 8.79
N VAL A 70 7.59 -3.49 8.20
CA VAL A 70 8.89 -3.65 7.54
C VAL A 70 8.99 -2.69 6.36
N ILE A 71 7.98 -2.65 5.50
CA ILE A 71 7.92 -1.74 4.35
C ILE A 71 7.88 -0.27 4.79
N GLY A 72 7.16 0.05 5.88
CA GLY A 72 7.18 1.39 6.46
C GLY A 72 8.61 1.82 6.81
N ASN A 73 9.31 1.02 7.61
CA ASN A 73 10.69 1.31 8.00
C ASN A 73 11.68 1.32 6.81
N LEU A 74 11.53 0.42 5.83
CA LEU A 74 12.33 0.49 4.60
C LEU A 74 12.03 1.75 3.80
N SER A 75 10.78 2.20 3.78
CA SER A 75 10.40 3.41 3.07
C SER A 75 10.95 4.67 3.71
N ASP A 76 11.14 4.67 5.02
CA ASP A 76 11.80 5.78 5.73
C ASP A 76 13.28 5.86 5.33
N GLN A 77 13.93 4.73 5.02
CA GLN A 77 15.37 4.66 4.72
C GLN A 77 15.71 4.81 3.23
N TYR A 78 14.97 4.12 2.36
CA TYR A 78 15.23 4.08 0.92
C TYR A 78 14.44 5.15 0.14
N GLY A 79 13.62 5.93 0.84
CA GLY A 79 12.75 6.95 0.26
C GLY A 79 11.37 6.40 -0.16
N ARG A 80 10.38 7.29 -0.08
CA ARG A 80 8.96 6.99 -0.34
C ARG A 80 8.72 6.56 -1.79
N LYS A 81 9.31 7.27 -2.76
CA LYS A 81 9.19 6.94 -4.18
C LYS A 81 9.79 5.57 -4.51
N ALA A 82 10.99 5.25 -4.06
CA ALA A 82 11.61 3.96 -4.32
C ALA A 82 10.73 2.80 -3.80
N MET A 83 10.21 2.92 -2.59
CA MET A 83 9.33 1.90 -2.01
C MET A 83 7.95 1.81 -2.66
N LEU A 84 7.39 2.91 -3.19
CA LEU A 84 6.11 2.90 -3.91
C LEU A 84 6.22 2.19 -5.28
N THR A 85 7.42 2.15 -5.86
CA THR A 85 7.67 1.49 -7.16
C THR A 85 7.53 -0.04 -7.08
N LEU A 86 7.96 -0.63 -5.97
CA LEU A 86 7.95 -2.08 -5.74
C LEU A 86 6.53 -2.68 -5.82
N PRO A 87 5.53 -2.21 -5.04
CA PRO A 87 4.18 -2.77 -5.10
C PRO A 87 3.48 -2.45 -6.43
N LEU A 88 3.73 -1.28 -7.04
CA LEU A 88 3.18 -0.95 -8.36
C LEU A 88 3.66 -1.94 -9.43
N THR A 89 4.96 -2.23 -9.47
CA THR A 89 5.51 -3.16 -10.46
C THR A 89 5.13 -4.62 -10.20
N LEU A 90 5.14 -5.05 -8.94
CA LEU A 90 4.73 -6.42 -8.56
C LEU A 90 3.25 -6.68 -8.84
N SER A 91 2.39 -5.66 -8.75
CA SER A 91 0.96 -5.79 -9.07
C SER A 91 0.67 -6.12 -10.54
N ILE A 92 1.61 -5.84 -11.46
CA ILE A 92 1.45 -6.10 -12.89
C ILE A 92 1.53 -7.61 -13.19
N ILE A 93 2.36 -8.36 -12.45
CA ILE A 93 2.65 -9.76 -12.77
C ILE A 93 1.40 -10.64 -12.70
N PRO A 94 0.58 -10.63 -11.62
CA PRO A 94 -0.65 -11.42 -11.59
C PRO A 94 -1.65 -11.02 -12.67
N LEU A 95 -1.76 -9.72 -12.96
CA LEU A 95 -2.66 -9.20 -14.01
C LEU A 95 -2.25 -9.72 -15.40
N ALA A 96 -0.95 -9.67 -15.71
CA ALA A 96 -0.42 -10.11 -16.99
C ALA A 96 -0.63 -11.61 -17.24
N ILE A 97 -0.53 -12.44 -16.19
CA ILE A 97 -0.76 -13.89 -16.29
C ILE A 97 -2.19 -14.18 -16.76
N LEU A 98 -3.18 -13.54 -16.13
CA LEU A 98 -4.58 -13.72 -16.49
C LEU A 98 -4.97 -13.00 -17.79
N ALA A 99 -4.23 -11.97 -18.18
CA ALA A 99 -4.37 -11.34 -19.51
C ALA A 99 -3.89 -12.25 -20.66
N TYR A 100 -2.92 -13.14 -20.41
CA TYR A 100 -2.36 -14.03 -21.43
C TYR A 100 -3.25 -15.26 -21.68
N ARG A 101 -3.48 -16.07 -20.64
CA ARG A 101 -4.27 -17.31 -20.76
C ARG A 101 -4.93 -17.66 -19.43
N ARG A 102 -6.18 -18.15 -19.49
CA ARG A 102 -7.02 -18.45 -18.33
C ARG A 102 -7.36 -19.94 -18.20
N SER A 103 -6.37 -20.81 -18.41
CA SER A 103 -6.53 -22.24 -18.12
C SER A 103 -6.23 -22.53 -16.65
N ILE A 104 -6.63 -23.71 -16.17
CA ILE A 104 -6.44 -24.12 -14.77
C ILE A 104 -5.00 -23.98 -14.27
N SER A 105 -3.99 -24.30 -15.10
CA SER A 105 -2.58 -24.15 -14.74
C SER A 105 -2.17 -22.69 -14.55
N PHE A 106 -2.70 -21.78 -15.40
CA PHE A 106 -2.44 -20.34 -15.28
C PHE A 106 -3.20 -19.75 -14.09
N PHE A 107 -4.37 -20.28 -13.75
CA PHE A 107 -5.11 -19.90 -12.55
C PHE A 107 -4.30 -20.22 -11.28
N TYR A 108 -3.74 -21.43 -11.16
CA TYR A 108 -2.89 -21.77 -10.01
C TYR A 108 -1.59 -20.95 -9.97
N ALA A 109 -0.99 -20.65 -11.11
CA ALA A 109 0.17 -19.76 -11.19
C ALA A 109 -0.19 -18.33 -10.73
N TYR A 110 -1.33 -17.80 -11.20
CA TYR A 110 -1.89 -16.54 -10.73
C TYR A 110 -2.14 -16.57 -9.22
N TYR A 111 -2.79 -17.61 -8.71
CA TYR A 111 -3.11 -17.75 -7.29
C TYR A 111 -1.85 -17.69 -6.42
N ALA A 112 -0.83 -18.48 -6.76
CA ALA A 112 0.44 -18.50 -6.02
C ALA A 112 1.16 -17.15 -6.08
N LEU A 113 1.31 -16.56 -7.28
CA LEU A 113 2.02 -15.29 -7.45
C LEU A 113 1.25 -14.11 -6.87
N ARG A 114 -0.07 -14.08 -7.00
CA ARG A 114 -0.92 -13.08 -6.35
C ARG A 114 -0.79 -13.18 -4.85
N THR A 115 -0.83 -14.39 -4.27
CA THR A 115 -0.65 -14.58 -2.82
C THR A 115 0.70 -14.05 -2.36
N LEU A 116 1.79 -14.45 -3.01
CA LEU A 116 3.14 -14.02 -2.64
C LEU A 116 3.31 -12.50 -2.75
N THR A 117 2.87 -11.91 -3.87
CA THR A 117 2.98 -10.46 -4.09
C THR A 117 2.09 -9.68 -3.13
N ALA A 118 0.87 -10.16 -2.87
CA ALA A 118 -0.07 -9.57 -1.93
C ALA A 118 0.42 -9.60 -0.49
N MET A 119 0.99 -10.72 -0.03
CA MET A 119 1.55 -10.83 1.33
C MET A 119 2.55 -9.72 1.63
N VAL A 120 3.32 -9.31 0.62
CA VAL A 120 4.31 -8.24 0.76
C VAL A 120 3.68 -6.88 0.50
N CYS A 121 2.91 -6.73 -0.58
CA CYS A 121 2.57 -5.43 -1.14
C CYS A 121 1.14 -4.94 -0.82
N GLU A 122 0.26 -5.79 -0.32
CA GLU A 122 -1.14 -5.42 -0.13
C GLU A 122 -1.32 -4.38 0.97
N GLY A 123 -2.03 -3.30 0.68
CA GLY A 123 -2.13 -2.13 1.55
C GLY A 123 -0.93 -1.17 1.52
N SER A 124 0.26 -1.62 1.07
CA SER A 124 1.47 -0.79 1.09
C SER A 124 1.32 0.49 0.27
N ILE A 125 0.68 0.46 -0.89
CA ILE A 125 0.49 1.64 -1.74
C ILE A 125 -0.31 2.72 -1.02
N ASN A 126 -1.37 2.35 -0.30
CA ASN A 126 -2.18 3.30 0.47
C ASN A 126 -1.37 3.90 1.62
N CYS A 127 -0.67 3.07 2.39
CA CYS A 127 0.16 3.53 3.50
C CYS A 127 1.30 4.44 3.03
N LEU A 128 2.02 4.05 1.97
CA LEU A 128 3.12 4.81 1.40
C LEU A 128 2.65 6.12 0.76
N ALA A 129 1.49 6.13 0.10
CA ALA A 129 0.90 7.35 -0.43
C ALA A 129 0.49 8.31 0.67
N LEU A 130 -0.15 7.83 1.75
CA LEU A 130 -0.48 8.64 2.91
C LEU A 130 0.78 9.21 3.57
N ALA A 131 1.83 8.40 3.72
CA ALA A 131 3.12 8.86 4.25
C ALA A 131 3.76 9.93 3.34
N TYR A 132 3.76 9.72 2.02
CA TYR A 132 4.26 10.71 1.05
C TYR A 132 3.51 12.05 1.16
N VAL A 133 2.18 12.00 1.28
CA VAL A 133 1.36 13.21 1.49
C VAL A 133 1.70 13.89 2.81
N ALA A 134 1.91 13.13 3.89
CA ALA A 134 2.30 13.68 5.18
C ALA A 134 3.66 14.40 5.12
N ASP A 135 4.61 13.83 4.40
CA ASP A 135 5.98 14.36 4.26
C ASP A 135 6.01 15.66 3.42
N ASN A 136 5.06 15.84 2.48
CA ASN A 136 5.05 16.94 1.52
C ASN A 136 4.05 18.08 1.82
N ILE A 137 3.20 17.94 2.86
CA ILE A 137 2.15 18.92 3.19
C ILE A 137 2.26 19.40 4.64
N SER A 138 1.99 20.70 4.81
CA SER A 138 1.91 21.37 6.12
C SER A 138 0.80 20.79 7.01
N GLU A 139 1.06 20.68 8.32
CA GLU A 139 0.16 20.00 9.27
C GLU A 139 -1.30 20.49 9.22
N ARG A 140 -1.49 21.80 9.05
CA ARG A 140 -2.81 22.44 8.96
C ARG A 140 -3.64 21.93 7.77
N GLN A 141 -3.00 21.49 6.70
CA GLN A 141 -3.65 21.07 5.45
C GLN A 141 -3.66 19.55 5.25
N ARG A 142 -2.90 18.79 6.06
CA ARG A 142 -2.79 17.31 5.95
C ARG A 142 -4.14 16.61 5.95
N ALA A 143 -5.06 17.00 6.82
CA ALA A 143 -6.39 16.39 6.89
C ALA A 143 -7.17 16.53 5.56
N SER A 144 -7.11 17.71 4.94
CA SER A 144 -7.76 17.94 3.64
C SER A 144 -7.09 17.12 2.53
N ALA A 145 -5.75 17.08 2.51
CA ALA A 145 -5.01 16.31 1.51
C ALA A 145 -5.21 14.79 1.63
N PHE A 146 -5.26 14.26 2.84
CA PHE A 146 -5.65 12.86 3.07
C PHE A 146 -7.08 12.60 2.60
N GLY A 147 -8.02 13.51 2.86
CA GLY A 147 -9.37 13.44 2.33
C GLY A 147 -9.42 13.38 0.80
N ILE A 148 -8.61 14.20 0.13
CA ILE A 148 -8.49 14.19 -1.35
C ILE A 148 -7.91 12.86 -1.83
N LEU A 149 -6.82 12.38 -1.22
CA LEU A 149 -6.20 11.09 -1.59
C LEU A 149 -7.19 9.93 -1.46
N LEU A 150 -7.92 9.86 -0.34
CA LEU A 150 -8.94 8.84 -0.12
C LEU A 150 -10.11 9.00 -1.10
N GLY A 151 -10.53 10.23 -1.40
CA GLY A 151 -11.53 10.51 -2.42
C GLY A 151 -11.11 10.05 -3.82
N VAL A 152 -9.83 10.20 -4.17
CA VAL A 152 -9.25 9.70 -5.43
C VAL A 152 -9.27 8.16 -5.48
N LEU A 153 -8.94 7.49 -4.37
CA LEU A 153 -9.04 6.04 -4.26
C LEU A 153 -10.49 5.57 -4.41
N SER A 154 -11.46 6.22 -3.75
CA SER A 154 -12.89 5.92 -3.91
C SER A 154 -13.38 6.18 -5.34
N ALA A 155 -12.94 7.25 -5.99
CA ALA A 155 -13.27 7.51 -7.38
C ALA A 155 -12.71 6.41 -8.31
N SER A 156 -11.46 5.99 -8.07
CA SER A 156 -10.83 4.90 -8.84
C SER A 156 -11.58 3.57 -8.68
N PHE A 157 -12.12 3.31 -7.48
CA PHE A 157 -12.95 2.15 -7.19
C PHE A 157 -14.23 2.14 -8.03
N VAL A 158 -14.98 3.24 -8.00
CA VAL A 158 -16.24 3.38 -8.76
C VAL A 158 -15.96 3.32 -10.27
N CYS A 159 -14.98 4.06 -10.76
CA CYS A 159 -14.64 4.09 -12.17
C CYS A 159 -14.14 2.73 -12.68
N GLY A 160 -13.29 2.03 -11.92
CA GLY A 160 -12.76 0.73 -12.28
C GLY A 160 -13.85 -0.34 -12.36
N THR A 161 -14.67 -0.47 -11.32
CA THR A 161 -15.78 -1.43 -11.30
C THR A 161 -16.83 -1.13 -12.37
N LEU A 162 -17.13 0.14 -12.64
CA LEU A 162 -18.02 0.53 -13.74
C LEU A 162 -17.44 0.15 -15.10
N ALA A 163 -16.14 0.39 -15.33
CA ALA A 163 -15.47 0.02 -16.58
C ALA A 163 -15.51 -1.50 -16.82
N ALA A 164 -15.38 -2.31 -15.77
CA ALA A 164 -15.46 -3.76 -15.85
C ALA A 164 -16.79 -4.24 -16.47
N ARG A 165 -17.90 -3.53 -16.25
CA ARG A 165 -19.22 -3.89 -16.79
C ARG A 165 -19.33 -3.75 -18.30
N PHE A 166 -18.52 -2.89 -18.92
CA PHE A 166 -18.53 -2.65 -20.36
C PHE A 166 -17.47 -3.46 -21.11
N LEU A 167 -16.61 -4.16 -20.39
CA LEU A 167 -15.50 -4.93 -20.95
C LEU A 167 -15.79 -6.42 -20.82
N SER A 168 -15.41 -7.20 -21.83
CA SER A 168 -15.31 -8.64 -21.67
C SER A 168 -14.22 -8.98 -20.64
N THR A 169 -14.30 -10.14 -20.00
CA THR A 169 -13.28 -10.58 -19.04
C THR A 169 -11.87 -10.56 -19.64
N THR A 170 -11.66 -10.98 -20.91
CA THR A 170 -10.34 -10.92 -21.56
C THR A 170 -9.83 -9.49 -21.71
N SER A 171 -10.67 -8.61 -22.26
CA SER A 171 -10.29 -7.21 -22.49
C SER A 171 -10.07 -6.46 -21.17
N ALA A 172 -10.80 -6.81 -20.11
CA ALA A 172 -10.63 -6.21 -18.79
C ALA A 172 -9.22 -6.48 -18.22
N PHE A 173 -8.75 -7.74 -18.25
CA PHE A 173 -7.39 -8.07 -17.80
C PHE A 173 -6.29 -7.41 -18.66
N GLN A 174 -6.48 -7.37 -19.98
CA GLN A 174 -5.53 -6.70 -20.88
C GLN A 174 -5.48 -5.20 -20.62
N ALA A 175 -6.63 -4.53 -20.54
CA ALA A 175 -6.72 -3.11 -20.23
C ALA A 175 -6.14 -2.80 -18.84
N ALA A 176 -6.43 -3.62 -17.83
CA ALA A 176 -5.90 -3.43 -16.48
C ALA A 176 -4.37 -3.58 -16.45
N THR A 177 -3.83 -4.55 -17.16
CA THR A 177 -2.37 -4.73 -17.28
C THR A 177 -1.73 -3.50 -17.92
N ILE A 178 -2.30 -3.00 -19.03
CA ILE A 178 -1.80 -1.80 -19.71
C ILE A 178 -1.88 -0.57 -18.79
N VAL A 179 -3.01 -0.34 -18.13
CA VAL A 179 -3.19 0.80 -17.21
C VAL A 179 -2.26 0.70 -16.01
N SER A 180 -2.04 -0.50 -15.45
CA SER A 180 -1.10 -0.72 -14.34
C SER A 180 0.36 -0.48 -14.78
N MET A 181 0.74 -0.91 -15.98
CA MET A 181 2.04 -0.57 -16.58
C MET A 181 2.20 0.94 -16.78
N LEU A 182 1.16 1.63 -17.27
CA LEU A 182 1.15 3.07 -17.41
C LEU A 182 1.26 3.77 -16.05
N ALA A 183 0.57 3.29 -15.02
CA ALA A 183 0.68 3.82 -13.67
C ALA A 183 2.12 3.72 -13.13
N ALA A 184 2.75 2.54 -13.28
CA ALA A 184 4.13 2.32 -12.86
C ALA A 184 5.14 3.17 -13.67
N ALA A 185 4.95 3.31 -14.97
CA ALA A 185 5.80 4.14 -15.83
C ALA A 185 5.62 5.64 -15.52
N TYR A 186 4.38 6.10 -15.39
CA TYR A 186 4.04 7.48 -15.05
C TYR A 186 4.66 7.87 -13.71
N MET A 187 4.52 7.01 -12.70
CA MET A 187 5.12 7.21 -11.39
C MET A 187 6.64 7.38 -11.48
N ARG A 188 7.33 6.47 -12.18
CA ARG A 188 8.80 6.53 -12.30
C ARG A 188 9.29 7.81 -12.94
N VAL A 189 8.56 8.32 -13.94
CA VAL A 189 8.94 9.51 -14.73
C VAL A 189 8.58 10.81 -14.01
N PHE A 190 7.36 10.91 -13.45
CA PHE A 190 6.80 12.19 -12.99
C PHE A 190 6.80 12.40 -11.49
N LEU A 191 6.85 11.34 -10.67
CA LEU A 191 6.93 11.50 -9.22
C LEU A 191 8.36 11.93 -8.86
N LYS A 192 8.51 12.92 -7.99
CA LYS A 192 9.83 13.43 -7.58
C LYS A 192 10.50 12.46 -6.59
N ASP A 193 11.81 12.28 -6.71
CA ASP A 193 12.58 11.52 -5.72
C ASP A 193 12.84 12.42 -4.51
N ASP A 194 12.42 11.97 -3.32
CA ASP A 194 12.66 12.64 -2.04
C ASP A 194 14.00 12.24 -1.43
N VAL A 195 14.96 11.75 -2.23
CA VAL A 195 16.30 11.48 -1.69
C VAL A 195 16.84 12.82 -1.20
N PRO A 196 17.26 12.94 0.07
CA PRO A 196 17.93 14.15 0.53
C PRO A 196 19.17 14.29 -0.34
N ASN A 197 19.19 15.32 -1.21
CA ASN A 197 20.46 15.84 -1.65
C ASN A 197 21.17 16.30 -0.37
N ASP A 198 22.39 15.83 -0.20
CA ASP A 198 23.29 16.10 0.93
C ASP A 198 23.76 17.58 0.95
N ASP A 199 22.90 18.51 0.52
CA ASP A 199 23.21 19.92 0.22
C ASP A 199 22.32 20.94 0.96
N ASP A 200 21.27 20.54 1.69
CA ASP A 200 20.50 21.46 2.55
C ASP A 200 20.75 21.15 4.04
N ASP A 201 21.98 21.42 4.45
CA ASP A 201 22.40 21.66 5.83
C ASP A 201 21.77 22.99 6.29
N ASP A 202 20.59 22.97 6.92
CA ASP A 202 20.18 23.89 8.02
C ASP A 202 18.67 23.77 8.39
N LEU A 203 18.20 22.65 9.00
CA LEU A 203 16.90 22.68 9.74
C LEU A 203 16.60 21.49 10.68
N THR A 204 17.61 20.76 11.18
CA THR A 204 17.39 19.79 12.27
C THR A 204 17.98 20.30 13.58
N ARG A 205 17.33 21.30 14.19
CA ARG A 205 17.47 21.52 15.63
C ARG A 205 16.37 20.72 16.35
N PRO A 206 16.71 19.65 17.09
CA PRO A 206 15.73 19.00 17.94
C PRO A 206 15.33 19.97 19.06
N ILE A 207 14.02 20.09 19.24
CA ILE A 207 13.35 20.84 20.31
C ILE A 207 13.63 20.10 21.63
N ILE A 208 14.77 20.37 22.26
CA ILE A 208 14.95 20.19 23.70
C ILE A 208 15.82 21.36 24.17
N THR A 209 15.16 22.48 24.50
CA THR A 209 15.78 23.55 25.27
C THR A 209 15.79 23.12 26.73
N GLU A 210 16.98 23.09 27.30
CA GLU A 210 17.25 22.90 28.72
C GLU A 210 16.51 23.95 29.55
N GLU A 211 15.67 23.52 30.50
CA GLU A 211 15.45 24.29 31.72
C GLU A 211 16.39 23.74 32.79
N THR A 212 17.29 24.63 33.21
CA THR A 212 18.37 24.45 34.16
C THR A 212 17.82 24.38 35.59
N GLU A 213 18.07 23.31 36.35
CA GLU A 213 18.35 23.39 37.80
C GLU A 213 19.37 22.31 38.19
N GLY A 214 20.39 22.73 38.95
CA GLY A 214 21.73 22.13 38.94
C GLY A 214 21.95 20.91 39.83
N VAL A 215 23.14 20.30 39.67
CA VAL A 215 24.11 19.96 40.73
C VAL A 215 25.34 19.31 40.06
N ASN A 216 26.52 19.76 40.51
CA ASN A 216 27.86 19.35 40.11
C ASN A 216 28.12 17.83 40.16
N GLN A 217 28.91 17.32 39.20
CA GLN A 217 30.26 16.75 39.47
C GLN A 217 31.01 16.34 38.19
N ASN A 218 32.33 16.54 38.25
CA ASN A 218 33.37 16.27 37.26
C ASN A 218 33.40 14.81 36.77
N GLU A 219 33.73 14.58 35.49
CA GLU A 219 35.06 14.15 35.03
C GLU A 219 35.00 13.69 33.56
N SER A 220 36.12 13.92 32.88
CA SER A 220 36.43 13.65 31.48
C SER A 220 36.11 12.24 31.00
N ASN A 221 35.38 12.13 29.89
CA ASN A 221 35.79 11.32 28.74
C ASN A 221 34.98 11.69 27.48
N SER A 222 35.71 11.79 26.36
CA SER A 222 35.29 12.06 24.98
C SER A 222 33.82 11.72 24.62
N PRO A 223 33.10 12.56 23.86
CA PRO A 223 31.73 12.22 23.44
C PRO A 223 31.80 11.04 22.48
N VAL A 224 31.32 9.89 22.96
CA VAL A 224 31.02 8.73 22.15
C VAL A 224 29.99 9.18 21.11
N LYS A 225 30.42 9.29 19.85
CA LYS A 225 29.52 9.35 18.70
C LYS A 225 28.63 8.11 18.77
N ILE A 226 27.39 8.27 19.20
CA ILE A 226 26.39 7.20 19.15
C ILE A 226 26.15 6.93 17.67
N PRO A 227 26.57 5.79 17.10
CA PRO A 227 26.18 5.45 15.76
C PRO A 227 24.71 5.06 15.84
N VAL A 228 23.84 5.82 15.18
CA VAL A 228 22.43 5.47 14.98
C VAL A 228 22.41 4.12 14.24
N CYS A 229 22.28 3.04 15.01
CA CYS A 229 22.43 1.69 14.53
C CYS A 229 21.13 1.21 13.87
N LYS A 230 21.08 1.44 12.56
CA LYS A 230 20.49 0.63 11.48
C LYS A 230 20.08 -0.82 11.86
N LYS A 231 18.95 -1.03 12.53
CA LYS A 231 18.32 -2.36 12.61
C LYS A 231 16.83 -2.28 12.29
N ILE A 232 16.39 -3.14 11.38
CA ILE A 232 14.97 -3.44 11.14
C ILE A 232 14.35 -3.77 12.51
N PRO A 233 13.28 -3.08 12.93
CA PRO A 233 12.66 -3.33 14.23
C PRO A 233 12.25 -4.80 14.32
N SER A 234 12.62 -5.48 15.41
CA SER A 234 12.26 -6.87 15.60
C SER A 234 10.75 -7.00 15.80
N ILE A 235 10.15 -8.12 15.39
CA ILE A 235 8.74 -8.43 15.68
C ILE A 235 8.46 -8.31 17.19
N ARG A 236 9.45 -8.65 18.04
CA ARG A 236 9.35 -8.48 19.49
C ARG A 236 9.24 -7.02 19.91
N ASP A 237 10.00 -6.14 19.27
CA ASP A 237 9.96 -4.70 19.53
C ASP A 237 8.60 -4.13 19.10
N LEU A 238 8.05 -4.63 17.99
CA LEU A 238 6.72 -4.25 17.51
C LEU A 238 5.61 -4.64 18.50
N ILE A 239 5.66 -5.87 19.03
CA ILE A 239 4.71 -6.36 20.03
C ILE A 239 4.86 -5.56 21.34
N CYS A 240 6.08 -5.26 21.75
CA CYS A 240 6.34 -4.43 22.93
C CYS A 240 5.77 -3.02 22.77
N LEU A 241 5.94 -2.38 21.60
CA LEU A 241 5.41 -1.05 21.29
C LEU A 241 3.87 -1.02 21.25
N LEU A 242 3.25 -2.05 20.65
CA LEU A 242 1.79 -2.21 20.63
C LEU A 242 1.21 -2.34 22.04
N ARG A 243 1.92 -3.03 22.94
CA ARG A 243 1.46 -3.28 24.30
C ARG A 243 1.74 -2.12 25.25
N SER A 244 2.78 -1.33 24.99
CA SER A 244 3.17 -0.22 25.86
C SER A 244 2.43 1.09 25.57
N SER A 245 1.97 1.30 24.33
CA SER A 245 1.32 2.54 23.91
C SER A 245 -0.18 2.38 23.70
N VAL A 246 -0.98 3.08 24.52
CA VAL A 246 -2.45 3.08 24.42
C VAL A 246 -2.93 3.65 23.08
N THR A 247 -2.28 4.70 22.58
CA THR A 247 -2.65 5.32 21.29
C THR A 247 -2.36 4.39 20.12
N LEU A 248 -1.21 3.71 20.14
CA LEU A 248 -0.81 2.76 19.10
C LEU A 248 -1.69 1.50 19.15
N SER A 249 -2.05 1.04 20.35
CA SER A 249 -3.00 -0.05 20.55
C SER A 249 -4.39 0.30 20.03
N GLN A 250 -4.90 1.51 20.29
CA GLN A 250 -6.19 1.97 19.76
C GLN A 250 -6.17 2.07 18.24
N ALA A 251 -5.11 2.65 17.67
CA ALA A 251 -4.94 2.73 16.22
C ALA A 251 -4.88 1.33 15.57
N ALA A 252 -4.21 0.36 16.21
CA ALA A 252 -4.15 -1.02 15.73
C ALA A 252 -5.53 -1.70 15.75
N VAL A 253 -6.33 -1.47 16.80
CA VAL A 253 -7.72 -1.98 16.87
C VAL A 253 -8.58 -1.38 15.76
N VAL A 254 -8.49 -0.07 15.53
CA VAL A 254 -9.22 0.60 14.44
C VAL A 254 -8.78 0.05 13.07
N ALA A 255 -7.47 -0.08 12.85
CA ALA A 255 -6.93 -0.65 11.62
C ALA A 255 -7.38 -2.10 11.39
N PHE A 256 -7.45 -2.91 12.46
CA PHE A 256 -7.96 -4.27 12.40
C PHE A 256 -9.42 -4.33 11.94
N PHE A 257 -10.31 -3.55 12.56
CA PHE A 257 -11.72 -3.53 12.17
C PHE A 257 -11.94 -2.90 10.79
N SER A 258 -11.16 -1.89 10.42
CA SER A 258 -11.19 -1.32 9.07
C SER A 258 -10.77 -2.35 8.02
N GLY A 259 -9.67 -3.08 8.26
CA GLY A 259 -9.21 -4.14 7.36
C GLY A 259 -10.18 -5.32 7.29
N LEU A 260 -10.79 -5.70 8.41
CA LEU A 260 -11.84 -6.72 8.45
C LEU A 260 -13.06 -6.32 7.61
N SER A 261 -13.49 -5.05 7.71
CA SER A 261 -14.56 -4.49 6.89
C SER A 261 -14.22 -4.50 5.40
N GLU A 262 -13.00 -4.09 5.03
CA GLU A 262 -12.55 -4.05 3.64
C GLU A 262 -12.45 -5.46 3.03
N GLY A 263 -11.90 -6.43 3.78
CA GLY A 263 -11.87 -7.83 3.37
C GLY A 263 -13.26 -8.42 3.22
N GLY A 264 -14.19 -8.10 4.12
CA GLY A 264 -15.60 -8.50 4.03
C GLY A 264 -16.30 -7.90 2.81
N MET A 265 -16.04 -6.63 2.49
CA MET A 265 -16.54 -5.98 1.28
C MET A 265 -16.02 -6.66 0.00
N GLN A 266 -14.72 -6.95 -0.07
CA GLN A 266 -14.14 -7.66 -1.22
C GLN A 266 -14.73 -9.07 -1.38
N ALA A 267 -14.89 -9.82 -0.28
CA ALA A 267 -15.51 -11.14 -0.32
C ALA A 267 -16.98 -11.07 -0.77
N SER A 268 -17.71 -10.02 -0.38
CA SER A 268 -19.10 -9.81 -0.81
C SER A 268 -19.21 -9.54 -2.30
N PHE A 269 -18.26 -8.81 -2.89
CA PHE A 269 -18.21 -8.61 -4.35
C PHE A 269 -17.96 -9.90 -5.11
N LEU A 270 -17.27 -10.87 -4.50
CA LEU A 270 -17.07 -12.17 -5.12
C LEU A 270 -18.36 -13.02 -5.18
N VAL A 271 -19.39 -12.66 -4.41
CA VAL A 271 -20.64 -13.44 -4.27
C VAL A 271 -21.81 -12.80 -5.02
N TYR A 272 -21.86 -11.46 -5.10
CA TYR A 272 -23.06 -10.73 -5.54
C TYR A 272 -22.93 -9.99 -6.88
N ILE A 273 -21.78 -10.06 -7.56
CA ILE A 273 -21.57 -9.49 -8.90
C ILE A 273 -21.31 -10.62 -9.89
#